data_AF-A0AAW5CZD6-F1
#
_entry.id   AF-A0AAW5CZD6-F1
#
_cell.length_a   1.000
_cell.length_b   1.000
_cell.length_c   1.000
_cell.angle_alpha   90.00
_cell.angle_beta   90.00
_cell.angle_gamma   90.00
#
_symmetry.space_group_name_H-M   'P 1'
#
loop_
_entity.id
_entity.type
_entity.pdbx_description
1 polymer ?
#
loop_
_entity_poly.entity_id
_entity_poly.type
_entity_poly.pdbx_seq_one_letter_code
_entity_poly.pdbx_strand_id
1 'polypeptide(L)'
;MNTLIKLSALSLSLAMFCNPASANEQAKPFEYTVNGSVYEIPASQAKNLDEIIALIETNNDVSGYDVTETKLAKTERTEIASDFSALAGGNLRVYSELNTGYLNDFDQAFTYTCPSNMFIKSISSYHQDKQEDRRFSLVCAKFTTDSGSRIYRKTTKWSGYVNSYDQAFNFVCPNGQFFVGMSSRHDNGTEDRLFNFNCASMATSSTGAALFAESCITTQYTGYDQPWTLGGNGAIIGMSSRHDNRTEDRQTAVSYCSAASDW
;
A
#
# COMPACT_ATOMS: atom_id res chain seq x y z
N MET A 1 13.12 -77.61 -0.80
CA MET A 1 13.13 -76.65 -1.92
C MET A 1 12.30 -75.44 -1.49
N ASN A 2 12.97 -74.39 -1.00
CA ASN A 2 12.36 -73.13 -0.59
C ASN A 2 12.34 -72.20 -1.79
N THR A 3 11.16 -71.76 -2.22
CA THR A 3 11.04 -70.77 -3.30
C THR A 3 10.33 -69.53 -2.75
N LEU A 4 11.13 -68.49 -2.51
CA LEU A 4 10.69 -67.15 -2.11
C LEU A 4 9.99 -66.47 -3.31
N ILE A 5 8.75 -66.04 -3.10
CA ILE A 5 8.02 -65.18 -4.04
C ILE A 5 8.50 -63.74 -3.80
N LYS A 6 9.16 -63.13 -4.79
CA LYS A 6 9.48 -61.70 -4.80
C LYS A 6 8.28 -60.93 -5.37
N LEU A 7 7.61 -60.12 -4.55
CA LEU A 7 6.72 -59.06 -5.06
C LEU A 7 7.58 -57.84 -5.42
N SER A 8 7.62 -57.49 -6.70
CA SER A 8 8.12 -56.19 -7.16
C SER A 8 6.98 -55.16 -7.09
N ALA A 9 7.12 -54.15 -6.25
CA ALA A 9 6.24 -52.99 -6.26
C ALA A 9 6.59 -52.10 -7.46
N LEU A 10 5.65 -51.93 -8.38
CA LEU A 10 5.75 -51.01 -9.51
C LEU A 10 5.31 -49.62 -9.00
N SER A 11 6.26 -48.70 -8.80
CA SER A 11 5.94 -47.31 -8.46
C SER A 11 5.43 -46.59 -9.70
N LEU A 12 4.14 -46.29 -9.71
CA LEU A 12 3.51 -45.44 -10.73
C LEU A 12 3.81 -43.98 -10.38
N SER A 13 4.84 -43.39 -10.98
CA SER A 13 5.12 -41.96 -10.88
C SER A 13 4.08 -41.18 -11.68
N LEU A 14 3.12 -40.58 -10.97
CA LEU A 14 2.18 -39.63 -11.54
C LEU A 14 2.96 -38.33 -11.82
N ALA A 15 3.39 -38.14 -13.06
CA ALA A 15 3.94 -36.87 -13.51
C ALA A 15 2.81 -35.82 -13.45
N MET A 16 2.84 -34.97 -12.44
CA MET A 16 2.06 -33.73 -12.45
C MET A 16 2.61 -32.84 -13.55
N PHE A 17 1.92 -32.82 -14.69
CA PHE A 17 2.07 -31.76 -15.67
C PHE A 17 1.64 -30.46 -15.01
N CYS A 18 2.62 -29.69 -14.53
CA CYS A 18 2.40 -28.30 -14.20
C CYS A 18 2.17 -27.57 -15.52
N ASN A 19 0.91 -27.37 -15.89
CA ASN A 19 0.57 -26.44 -16.98
C ASN A 19 1.14 -25.08 -16.57
N PRO A 20 1.94 -24.41 -17.42
CA PRO A 20 2.29 -23.03 -17.16
C PRO A 20 1.00 -22.22 -17.29
N ALA A 21 0.42 -21.84 -16.16
CA ALA A 21 -0.68 -20.89 -16.13
C ALA A 21 -0.13 -19.54 -16.63
N SER A 22 -0.27 -19.28 -17.93
CA SER A 22 -0.38 -17.91 -18.42
C SER A 22 -1.77 -17.40 -18.06
N ALA A 23 -2.02 -17.25 -16.75
CA ALA A 23 -3.15 -16.45 -16.30
C ALA A 23 -2.71 -15.00 -16.48
N ASN A 24 -3.28 -14.34 -17.47
CA ASN A 24 -3.32 -12.88 -17.50
C ASN A 24 -4.09 -12.48 -16.23
N GLU A 25 -3.37 -12.19 -15.14
CA GLU A 25 -3.98 -11.88 -13.84
C GLU A 25 -4.73 -10.56 -14.03
N GLN A 26 -6.06 -10.64 -14.18
CA GLN A 26 -6.89 -9.46 -14.34
C GLN A 26 -6.61 -8.50 -13.17
N ALA A 27 -6.31 -7.24 -13.49
CA ALA A 27 -5.99 -6.23 -12.49
C ALA A 27 -7.06 -6.22 -11.39
N LYS A 28 -6.62 -6.43 -10.14
CA LYS A 28 -7.53 -6.49 -8.99
C LYS A 28 -8.27 -5.17 -8.82
N PRO A 29 -9.55 -5.20 -8.41
CA PRO A 29 -10.29 -3.97 -8.11
C PRO A 29 -9.63 -3.21 -6.96
N PHE A 30 -9.88 -1.91 -6.92
CA PHE A 30 -9.61 -1.11 -5.71
C PHE A 30 -10.67 -1.47 -4.66
N GLU A 31 -10.28 -1.46 -3.39
CA GLU A 31 -11.23 -1.65 -2.28
C GLU A 31 -11.28 -0.36 -1.46
N TYR A 32 -12.43 0.32 -1.48
CA TYR A 32 -12.66 1.53 -0.70
C TYR A 32 -13.51 1.22 0.54
N THR A 33 -12.94 1.41 1.73
CA THR A 33 -13.62 1.17 3.00
C THR A 33 -14.03 2.48 3.65
N VAL A 34 -15.32 2.64 3.95
CA VAL A 34 -15.86 3.79 4.69
C VAL A 34 -17.15 3.39 5.40
N ASN A 35 -17.39 3.95 6.61
CA ASN A 35 -18.63 3.76 7.37
C ASN A 35 -19.08 2.30 7.55
N GLY A 36 -18.12 1.37 7.69
CA GLY A 36 -18.41 -0.06 7.87
C GLY A 36 -18.85 -0.78 6.61
N SER A 37 -18.62 -0.21 5.43
CA SER A 37 -18.87 -0.85 4.13
C SER A 37 -17.58 -0.86 3.31
N VAL A 38 -17.44 -1.88 2.48
CA VAL A 38 -16.35 -2.03 1.50
C VAL A 38 -16.96 -1.91 0.11
N TYR A 39 -16.42 -1.01 -0.69
CA TYR A 39 -16.81 -0.81 -2.07
C TYR A 39 -15.70 -1.34 -2.98
N GLU A 40 -16.00 -2.32 -3.83
CA GLU A 40 -15.05 -2.77 -4.85
C GLU A 40 -15.23 -1.91 -6.09
N ILE A 41 -14.19 -1.17 -6.45
CA ILE A 41 -14.17 -0.28 -7.61
C ILE A 41 -13.32 -0.94 -8.68
N PRO A 42 -13.86 -1.28 -9.87
CA PRO A 42 -13.10 -1.97 -10.91
C PRO A 42 -11.82 -1.22 -11.30
N ALA A 43 -10.75 -1.95 -11.62
CA ALA A 43 -9.47 -1.35 -12.03
C ALA A 43 -9.59 -0.43 -13.26
N SER A 44 -10.57 -0.70 -14.15
CA SER A 44 -10.91 0.15 -15.30
C SER A 44 -11.36 1.57 -14.90
N GLN A 45 -11.81 1.76 -13.67
CA GLN A 45 -12.27 3.04 -13.11
C GLN A 45 -11.17 3.84 -12.41
N ALA A 46 -9.89 3.46 -12.54
CA ALA A 46 -8.77 4.15 -11.88
C ALA A 46 -8.74 5.68 -12.10
N LYS A 47 -9.22 6.15 -13.26
CA LYS A 47 -9.29 7.59 -13.59
C LYS A 47 -10.47 8.32 -12.92
N ASN A 48 -11.49 7.60 -12.49
CA ASN A 48 -12.72 8.13 -11.91
C ASN A 48 -12.77 7.99 -10.38
N LEU A 49 -11.68 7.55 -9.74
CA LEU A 49 -11.64 7.28 -8.30
C LEU A 49 -12.06 8.48 -7.45
N ASP A 50 -11.63 9.69 -7.79
CA ASP A 50 -12.01 10.90 -7.06
C ASP A 50 -13.53 11.15 -7.09
N GLU A 51 -14.14 10.97 -8.26
CA GLU A 51 -15.59 11.14 -8.43
C GLU A 51 -16.37 10.03 -7.73
N ILE A 52 -15.99 8.78 -7.94
CA ILE A 52 -16.65 7.61 -7.33
C ILE A 52 -16.59 7.70 -5.81
N ILE A 53 -15.41 8.01 -5.24
CA ILE A 53 -15.25 8.17 -3.79
C ILE A 53 -16.12 9.32 -3.27
N ALA A 54 -16.20 10.44 -3.99
CA ALA A 54 -17.07 11.56 -3.59
C ALA A 54 -18.55 11.16 -3.60
N LEU A 55 -19.00 10.41 -4.61
CA LEU A 55 -20.37 9.89 -4.68
C LEU A 55 -20.66 8.93 -3.53
N ILE A 56 -19.76 7.98 -3.24
CA ILE A 56 -19.88 7.04 -2.11
C ILE A 56 -20.03 7.81 -0.79
N GLU A 57 -19.14 8.77 -0.52
CA GLU A 57 -19.14 9.53 0.75
C GLU A 57 -20.36 10.44 0.93
N THR A 58 -21.04 10.77 -0.16
CA THR A 58 -22.25 11.58 -0.17
C THR A 58 -23.53 10.75 -0.34
N ASN A 59 -23.42 9.41 -0.27
CA ASN A 59 -24.52 8.45 -0.46
C ASN A 59 -25.27 8.63 -1.79
N ASN A 60 -24.54 8.98 -2.85
CA ASN A 60 -25.06 9.08 -4.20
C ASN A 60 -24.86 7.77 -4.99
N ASP A 61 -25.60 7.64 -6.09
CA ASP A 61 -25.56 6.47 -6.96
C ASP A 61 -24.19 6.29 -7.63
N VAL A 62 -23.68 5.05 -7.61
CA VAL A 62 -22.44 4.62 -8.27
C VAL A 62 -22.67 3.46 -9.23
N SER A 63 -23.94 3.12 -9.53
CA SER A 63 -24.30 2.00 -10.41
C SER A 63 -23.71 2.12 -11.82
N GLY A 64 -23.49 3.34 -12.31
CA GLY A 64 -22.85 3.61 -13.60
C GLY A 64 -21.35 3.30 -13.66
N TYR A 65 -20.73 2.92 -12.54
CA TYR A 65 -19.30 2.63 -12.44
C TYR A 65 -18.98 1.15 -12.20
N ASP A 66 -19.99 0.27 -12.22
CA ASP A 66 -19.87 -1.16 -11.90
C ASP A 66 -19.27 -1.42 -10.50
N VAL A 67 -19.53 -0.51 -9.56
CA VAL A 67 -19.07 -0.62 -8.16
C VAL A 67 -19.99 -1.56 -7.40
N THR A 68 -19.40 -2.48 -6.63
CA THR A 68 -20.14 -3.36 -5.71
C THR A 68 -19.97 -2.89 -4.27
N GLU A 69 -20.98 -3.05 -3.42
CA GLU A 69 -20.93 -2.73 -2.00
C GLU A 69 -21.11 -4.00 -1.17
N THR A 70 -20.20 -4.22 -0.22
CA THR A 70 -20.33 -5.24 0.82
C THR A 70 -20.38 -4.56 2.19
N LYS A 71 -21.49 -4.75 2.92
CA LYS A 71 -21.59 -4.27 4.30
C LYS A 71 -20.81 -5.20 5.21
N LEU A 72 -19.88 -4.65 6.00
CA LEU A 72 -19.18 -5.43 7.00
C LEU A 72 -20.21 -5.85 8.06
N ALA A 73 -20.22 -7.14 8.39
CA ALA A 73 -21.08 -7.65 9.44
C ALA A 73 -20.87 -6.80 10.70
N LYS A 74 -21.96 -6.28 11.26
CA LYS A 74 -21.93 -5.73 12.62
C LYS A 74 -21.60 -6.92 13.53
N THR A 75 -20.33 -7.15 13.82
CA THR A 75 -19.99 -7.86 15.05
C THR A 75 -20.67 -7.07 16.16
N GLU A 76 -21.49 -7.73 16.98
CA GLU A 76 -21.98 -7.16 18.23
C GLU A 76 -20.76 -6.77 19.06
N ARG A 77 -20.28 -5.56 18.81
CA ARG A 77 -19.30 -4.90 19.65
C ARG A 77 -20.08 -4.48 20.88
N THR A 78 -19.88 -5.21 21.97
CA THR A 78 -19.81 -4.60 23.30
C THR A 78 -19.17 -3.23 23.13
N GLU A 79 -19.75 -2.19 23.72
CA GLU A 79 -19.26 -0.81 23.67
C GLU A 79 -17.75 -0.73 23.95
N ILE A 80 -16.96 -0.87 22.89
CA ILE A 80 -15.60 -0.35 22.76
C ILE A 80 -15.68 0.66 21.62
N ALA A 81 -16.65 1.56 21.72
CA ALA A 81 -16.59 2.84 21.04
C ALA A 81 -15.60 3.71 21.83
N SER A 82 -14.30 3.45 21.69
CA SER A 82 -13.21 4.42 21.96
C SER A 82 -11.80 3.82 21.94
N ASP A 83 -11.60 2.52 22.20
CA ASP A 83 -10.28 2.11 22.74
C ASP A 83 -9.30 1.39 21.78
N PHE A 84 -9.66 1.17 20.51
CA PHE A 84 -8.66 0.77 19.49
C PHE A 84 -7.95 1.99 18.85
N SER A 85 -8.45 3.20 19.14
CA SER A 85 -7.85 4.46 18.72
C SER A 85 -6.85 5.01 19.77
N ALA A 86 -6.89 4.52 21.01
CA ALA A 86 -6.10 5.11 22.10
C ALA A 86 -4.67 4.54 22.23
N LEU A 87 -4.30 3.48 21.50
CA LEU A 87 -3.02 2.78 21.73
C LEU A 87 -1.85 3.22 20.81
N ALA A 88 -1.99 4.32 20.06
CA ALA A 88 -0.88 4.89 19.28
C ALA A 88 -0.83 6.42 19.31
N GLY A 89 -0.91 7.04 20.51
CA GLY A 89 -0.25 8.31 20.87
C GLY A 89 -0.32 9.53 19.93
N GLY A 90 -1.30 9.64 19.03
CA GLY A 90 -1.37 10.72 18.04
C GLY A 90 -2.79 11.19 17.71
N ASN A 91 -2.89 12.35 17.07
CA ASN A 91 -4.16 13.06 16.82
C ASN A 91 -4.78 12.76 15.43
N LEU A 92 -4.15 11.95 14.59
CA LEU A 92 -4.72 11.54 13.30
C LEU A 92 -5.62 10.31 13.48
N ARG A 93 -6.83 10.39 12.93
CA ARG A 93 -7.84 9.32 12.96
C ARG A 93 -8.24 8.92 11.56
N VAL A 94 -7.97 7.67 11.18
CA VAL A 94 -8.42 7.13 9.89
C VAL A 94 -9.93 6.94 9.92
N TYR A 95 -10.63 7.44 8.90
CA TYR A 95 -12.07 7.19 8.72
C TYR A 95 -12.43 6.52 7.39
N SER A 96 -11.52 6.54 6.42
CA SER A 96 -11.65 5.76 5.19
C SER A 96 -10.29 5.34 4.63
N GLU A 97 -10.30 4.24 3.90
CA GLU A 97 -9.11 3.64 3.30
C GLU A 97 -9.41 3.20 1.86
N LEU A 98 -8.42 3.30 0.98
CA LEU A 98 -8.44 2.79 -0.38
C LEU A 98 -7.23 1.87 -0.56
N ASN A 99 -7.48 0.57 -0.70
CA ASN A 99 -6.47 -0.41 -1.10
C ASN A 99 -6.39 -0.43 -2.63
N THR A 100 -5.19 -0.31 -3.18
CA THR A 100 -4.98 -0.24 -4.63
C THR A 100 -4.97 -1.60 -5.33
N GLY A 101 -4.87 -2.71 -4.58
CA GLY A 101 -4.32 -3.94 -5.16
C GLY A 101 -2.89 -3.73 -5.65
N TYR A 102 -2.35 -4.67 -6.42
CA TYR A 102 -1.01 -4.52 -6.99
C TYR A 102 -1.01 -3.52 -8.15
N LEU A 103 -0.13 -2.52 -8.05
CA LEU A 103 0.01 -1.42 -9.01
C LEU A 103 0.89 -1.77 -10.22
N ASN A 104 1.66 -2.84 -10.11
CA ASN A 104 2.53 -3.33 -11.18
C ASN A 104 2.55 -4.85 -11.22
N ASP A 105 2.84 -5.38 -12.40
CA ASP A 105 3.40 -6.72 -12.57
C ASP A 105 4.92 -6.67 -12.41
N PHE A 106 5.55 -7.85 -12.36
CA PHE A 106 7.01 -7.93 -12.36
C PHE A 106 7.61 -7.32 -13.63
N ASP A 107 8.79 -6.72 -13.48
CA ASP A 107 9.54 -5.94 -14.46
C ASP A 107 8.81 -4.67 -14.95
N GLN A 108 7.57 -4.45 -14.49
CA GLN A 108 6.79 -3.29 -14.85
C GLN A 108 6.99 -2.16 -13.84
N ALA A 109 7.10 -0.96 -14.39
CA ALA A 109 7.06 0.26 -13.62
C ALA A 109 5.63 0.58 -13.18
N PHE A 110 5.50 1.37 -12.12
CA PHE A 110 4.24 2.04 -11.79
C PHE A 110 4.49 3.49 -11.37
N THR A 111 3.45 4.30 -11.51
CA THR A 111 3.35 5.63 -10.93
C THR A 111 1.92 5.76 -10.41
N TYR A 112 1.78 5.99 -9.11
CA TYR A 112 0.48 6.16 -8.50
C TYR A 112 0.48 7.34 -7.53
N THR A 113 -0.60 8.12 -7.55
CA THR A 113 -0.90 9.15 -6.56
C THR A 113 -2.28 8.84 -6.00
N CYS A 114 -2.38 8.78 -4.68
CA CYS A 114 -3.64 8.59 -3.98
C CYS A 114 -4.68 9.62 -4.45
N PRO A 115 -5.98 9.28 -4.46
CA PRO A 115 -7.05 10.25 -4.71
C PRO A 115 -7.01 11.43 -3.74
N SER A 116 -7.75 12.48 -4.08
CA SER A 116 -7.80 13.75 -3.37
C SER A 116 -8.07 13.58 -1.88
N ASN A 117 -7.29 14.34 -1.08
CA ASN A 117 -7.29 14.31 0.39
C ASN A 117 -6.87 12.99 1.03
N MET A 118 -6.36 12.03 0.26
CA MET A 118 -5.79 10.80 0.80
C MET A 118 -4.25 10.85 0.84
N PHE A 119 -3.68 10.16 1.82
CA PHE A 119 -2.24 10.02 2.07
C PHE A 119 -1.89 8.53 2.17
N ILE A 120 -0.65 8.16 1.82
CA ILE A 120 -0.19 6.77 1.93
C ILE A 120 -0.07 6.40 3.42
N LYS A 121 -0.87 5.43 3.86
CA LYS A 121 -0.87 4.86 5.22
C LYS A 121 0.04 3.64 5.31
N SER A 122 0.02 2.78 4.31
CA SER A 122 0.90 1.62 4.22
C SER A 122 1.31 1.29 2.81
N ILE A 123 2.46 0.63 2.70
CA ILE A 123 3.03 0.08 1.47
C ILE A 123 3.23 -1.41 1.71
N SER A 124 2.77 -2.24 0.79
CA SER A 124 3.03 -3.67 0.82
C SER A 124 3.75 -4.10 -0.44
N SER A 125 4.58 -5.12 -0.32
CA SER A 125 5.32 -5.67 -1.44
C SER A 125 5.74 -7.11 -1.19
N TYR A 126 5.88 -7.87 -2.26
CA TYR A 126 6.49 -9.19 -2.25
C TYR A 126 7.41 -9.36 -3.45
N HIS A 127 8.44 -10.19 -3.27
CA HIS A 127 9.47 -10.48 -4.26
C HIS A 127 9.22 -11.85 -4.91
N GLN A 128 9.75 -12.04 -6.12
CA GLN A 128 9.83 -13.33 -6.81
C GLN A 128 11.21 -13.53 -7.43
N ASP A 129 11.93 -14.56 -6.97
CA ASP A 129 13.28 -14.94 -7.43
C ASP A 129 13.38 -15.11 -8.95
N LYS A 130 12.33 -15.58 -9.63
CA LYS A 130 12.41 -15.80 -11.08
C LYS A 130 12.59 -14.48 -11.85
N GLN A 131 11.99 -13.41 -11.37
CA GLN A 131 12.06 -12.09 -11.98
C GLN A 131 13.06 -11.18 -11.27
N GLU A 132 13.55 -11.58 -10.09
CA GLU A 132 14.33 -10.74 -9.18
C GLU A 132 13.71 -9.35 -9.03
N ASP A 133 12.40 -9.36 -8.78
CA ASP A 133 11.60 -8.16 -8.79
C ASP A 133 10.45 -8.21 -7.79
N ARG A 134 9.90 -7.03 -7.49
CA ARG A 134 8.85 -6.80 -6.51
C ARG A 134 7.59 -6.21 -7.13
N ARG A 135 6.43 -6.73 -6.70
CA ARG A 135 5.14 -6.05 -6.89
C ARG A 135 4.81 -5.18 -5.69
N PHE A 136 4.10 -4.08 -5.93
CA PHE A 136 3.78 -3.10 -4.90
C PHE A 136 2.28 -2.84 -4.84
N SER A 137 1.74 -2.72 -3.63
CA SER A 137 0.41 -2.20 -3.36
C SER A 137 0.47 -1.11 -2.30
N LEU A 138 -0.50 -0.20 -2.33
CA LEU A 138 -0.61 0.91 -1.40
C LEU A 138 -1.97 0.88 -0.71
N VAL A 139 -1.99 1.32 0.54
CA VAL A 139 -3.23 1.75 1.20
C VAL A 139 -3.16 3.26 1.35
N CYS A 140 -4.07 3.96 0.70
CA CYS A 140 -4.31 5.38 0.90
C CYS A 140 -5.38 5.56 1.99
N ALA A 141 -5.27 6.57 2.84
CA ALA A 141 -6.24 6.84 3.90
C ALA A 141 -6.64 8.31 3.96
N LYS A 142 -7.90 8.57 4.35
CA LYS A 142 -8.35 9.89 4.79
C LYS A 142 -8.33 9.96 6.31
N PHE A 143 -7.97 11.13 6.81
CA PHE A 143 -7.80 11.38 8.24
C PHE A 143 -8.72 12.49 8.74
N THR A 144 -9.12 12.39 10.01
CA THR A 144 -9.55 13.54 10.81
C THR A 144 -8.53 13.83 11.90
N THR A 145 -8.63 15.01 12.51
CA THR A 145 -8.05 15.28 13.83
C THR A 145 -8.81 14.50 14.92
N ASP A 146 -8.30 14.52 16.14
CA ASP A 146 -8.97 14.04 17.36
C ASP A 146 -10.29 14.77 17.65
N SER A 147 -10.35 16.07 17.31
CA SER A 147 -11.55 16.90 17.35
C SER A 147 -12.54 16.66 16.21
N GLY A 148 -12.23 15.74 15.28
CA GLY A 148 -13.10 15.36 14.17
C GLY A 148 -13.00 16.25 12.93
N SER A 149 -12.06 17.19 12.87
CA SER A 149 -11.85 18.02 11.69
C SER A 149 -11.24 17.21 10.56
N ARG A 150 -11.81 17.26 9.35
CA ARG A 150 -11.26 16.57 8.18
C ARG A 150 -9.89 17.14 7.79
N ILE A 151 -8.99 16.25 7.42
CA ILE A 151 -7.68 16.61 6.86
C ILE A 151 -7.77 16.70 5.34
N TYR A 152 -7.20 17.78 4.81
CA TYR A 152 -7.11 18.08 3.40
C TYR A 152 -5.65 18.00 2.94
N ARG A 153 -5.48 17.63 1.68
CA ARG A 153 -4.18 17.58 1.02
C ARG A 153 -3.90 18.91 0.30
N LYS A 154 -2.72 19.47 0.51
CA LYS A 154 -2.21 20.64 -0.23
C LYS A 154 -1.60 20.23 -1.58
N THR A 155 -0.92 21.15 -2.24
CA THR A 155 -0.22 20.86 -3.51
C THR A 155 0.75 19.71 -3.36
N THR A 156 0.74 18.81 -4.33
CA THR A 156 1.63 17.64 -4.39
C THR A 156 2.89 17.96 -5.18
N LYS A 157 4.03 17.38 -4.79
CA LYS A 157 5.29 17.52 -5.53
C LYS A 157 6.07 16.21 -5.54
N TRP A 158 6.44 15.75 -6.73
CA TRP A 158 7.35 14.63 -6.93
C TRP A 158 8.79 15.02 -6.58
N SER A 159 9.52 14.12 -5.93
CA SER A 159 10.94 14.28 -5.60
C SER A 159 11.86 14.16 -6.81
N GLY A 160 11.43 13.42 -7.84
CA GLY A 160 12.35 12.78 -8.78
C GLY A 160 12.89 11.48 -8.19
N TYR A 161 13.65 10.71 -8.98
CA TYR A 161 14.26 9.48 -8.45
C TYR A 161 15.26 9.81 -7.35
N VAL A 162 15.09 9.19 -6.18
CA VAL A 162 15.88 9.47 -4.97
C VAL A 162 17.10 8.58 -4.82
N ASN A 163 17.25 7.60 -5.71
CA ASN A 163 18.36 6.68 -5.78
C ASN A 163 18.77 6.43 -7.23
N SER A 164 19.92 5.80 -7.39
CA SER A 164 20.30 5.05 -8.59
C SER A 164 20.14 3.56 -8.32
N TYR A 165 20.21 2.72 -9.37
CA TYR A 165 20.26 1.27 -9.21
C TYR A 165 21.47 0.84 -8.36
N ASP A 166 21.31 -0.24 -7.62
CA ASP A 166 22.18 -0.79 -6.58
C ASP A 166 22.46 0.14 -5.40
N GLN A 167 21.94 1.37 -5.42
CA GLN A 167 22.19 2.34 -4.37
C GLN A 167 21.08 2.34 -3.33
N ALA A 168 21.50 2.42 -2.07
CA ALA A 168 20.60 2.66 -0.96
C ALA A 168 20.04 4.08 -1.00
N PHE A 169 18.89 4.27 -0.35
CA PHE A 169 18.37 5.60 -0.07
C PHE A 169 17.77 5.70 1.34
N ASN A 170 17.68 6.94 1.80
CA ASN A 170 16.90 7.32 2.97
C ASN A 170 16.20 8.64 2.63
N PHE A 171 14.91 8.55 2.26
CA PHE A 171 14.14 9.70 1.82
C PHE A 171 13.03 10.01 2.82
N VAL A 172 12.93 11.28 3.19
CA VAL A 172 11.83 11.83 3.99
C VAL A 172 11.30 13.05 3.24
N CYS A 173 9.97 13.15 3.15
CA CYS A 173 9.33 14.30 2.53
C CYS A 173 9.74 15.61 3.25
N PRO A 174 9.99 16.70 2.50
CA PRO A 174 10.49 17.94 3.08
C PRO A 174 9.43 18.61 3.97
N ASN A 175 9.87 19.39 4.96
CA ASN A 175 9.00 20.25 5.79
C ASN A 175 7.85 19.51 6.50
N GLY A 176 8.06 18.26 6.93
CA GLY A 176 7.03 17.46 7.60
C GLY A 176 5.86 17.08 6.68
N GLN A 177 6.09 17.06 5.37
CA GLN A 177 5.11 16.57 4.41
C GLN A 177 4.96 15.04 4.48
N PHE A 178 3.88 14.56 3.90
CA PHE A 178 3.48 13.16 3.89
C PHE A 178 3.50 12.60 2.47
N PHE A 179 3.72 11.30 2.36
CA PHE A 179 3.63 10.56 1.11
C PHE A 179 2.18 10.56 0.63
N VAL A 180 1.97 10.93 -0.62
CA VAL A 180 0.67 10.88 -1.32
C VAL A 180 0.76 10.12 -2.63
N GLY A 181 1.96 9.69 -3.01
CA GLY A 181 2.19 8.91 -4.21
C GLY A 181 3.59 8.30 -4.20
N MET A 182 3.74 7.26 -5.00
CA MET A 182 4.99 6.53 -5.19
C MET A 182 5.10 6.10 -6.65
N SER A 183 6.31 6.12 -7.18
CA SER A 183 6.64 5.56 -8.47
C SER A 183 7.92 4.77 -8.35
N SER A 184 7.97 3.65 -9.06
CA SER A 184 9.15 2.82 -9.12
C SER A 184 9.31 2.21 -10.51
N ARG A 185 10.56 2.06 -10.92
CA ARG A 185 10.95 1.47 -12.20
C ARG A 185 12.03 0.43 -11.96
N HIS A 186 11.77 -0.79 -12.42
CA HIS A 186 12.73 -1.90 -12.42
C HIS A 186 13.64 -1.83 -13.65
N ASP A 187 14.82 -2.44 -13.54
CA ASP A 187 15.75 -2.67 -14.64
C ASP A 187 16.29 -4.09 -14.54
N ASN A 188 15.99 -4.91 -15.55
CA ASN A 188 16.43 -6.30 -15.65
C ASN A 188 17.95 -6.46 -15.85
N GLY A 189 18.69 -5.37 -16.07
CA GLY A 189 20.15 -5.45 -16.14
C GLY A 189 20.77 -5.49 -14.74
N THR A 190 20.26 -4.64 -13.85
CA THR A 190 20.69 -4.57 -12.45
C THR A 190 19.84 -5.41 -11.50
N GLU A 191 18.69 -5.91 -11.96
CA GLU A 191 17.66 -6.57 -11.15
C GLU A 191 17.25 -5.75 -9.92
N ASP A 192 17.06 -4.45 -10.15
CA ASP A 192 16.86 -3.49 -9.08
C ASP A 192 15.89 -2.38 -9.49
N ARG A 193 15.39 -1.63 -8.50
CA ARG A 193 14.40 -0.56 -8.64
C ARG A 193 14.92 0.82 -8.28
N LEU A 194 14.52 1.80 -9.10
CA LEU A 194 14.51 3.22 -8.74
C LEU A 194 13.22 3.56 -8.00
N PHE A 195 13.29 4.55 -7.10
CA PHE A 195 12.16 5.04 -6.31
C PHE A 195 12.01 6.55 -6.43
N ASN A 196 10.77 7.01 -6.58
CA ASN A 196 10.38 8.41 -6.64
C ASN A 196 9.11 8.59 -5.80
N PHE A 197 9.03 9.64 -5.01
CA PHE A 197 7.96 9.85 -4.04
C PHE A 197 7.24 11.17 -4.28
N ASN A 198 5.92 11.17 -4.11
CA ASN A 198 5.09 12.37 -4.19
C ASN A 198 4.74 12.83 -2.78
N CYS A 199 5.06 14.08 -2.46
CA CYS A 199 4.89 14.65 -1.13
C CYS A 199 3.78 15.71 -1.14
N ALA A 200 3.02 15.81 -0.05
CA ALA A 200 2.11 16.93 0.19
C ALA A 200 1.95 17.22 1.69
N SER A 201 1.62 18.46 2.02
CA SER A 201 1.26 18.85 3.39
C SER A 201 -0.18 18.48 3.71
N MET A 202 -0.43 18.15 4.98
CA MET A 202 -1.77 18.09 5.57
C MET A 202 -2.24 19.49 5.96
N ALA A 203 -3.55 19.72 6.00
CA ALA A 203 -4.19 20.93 6.51
C ALA A 203 -5.61 20.62 7.02
N THR A 204 -6.13 21.39 7.98
CA THR A 204 -7.52 21.24 8.48
C THR A 204 -8.57 21.90 7.58
N SER A 205 -8.13 22.62 6.54
CA SER A 205 -9.00 23.15 5.48
C SER A 205 -8.20 23.35 4.19
N SER A 206 -8.91 23.45 3.06
CA SER A 206 -8.28 23.72 1.75
C SER A 206 -7.51 25.05 1.73
N THR A 207 -7.89 26.03 2.55
CA THR A 207 -7.22 27.34 2.68
C THR A 207 -6.36 27.49 3.94
N GLY A 208 -6.35 26.50 4.84
CA GLY A 208 -5.65 26.56 6.12
C GLY A 208 -4.14 26.42 6.03
N ALA A 209 -3.45 26.66 7.14
CA ALA A 209 -2.01 26.43 7.24
C ALA A 209 -1.66 24.95 7.08
N ALA A 210 -0.41 24.69 6.67
CA ALA A 210 0.13 23.33 6.64
C ALA A 210 0.35 22.84 8.07
N LEU A 211 0.03 21.56 8.30
CA LEU A 211 0.37 20.88 9.53
C LEU A 211 1.77 20.26 9.44
N PHE A 212 2.52 20.32 10.53
CA PHE A 212 3.77 19.63 10.79
C PHE A 212 3.51 18.21 11.28
N ALA A 213 4.31 17.25 10.83
CA ALA A 213 4.20 15.86 11.25
C ALA A 213 4.78 15.64 12.66
N GLU A 214 4.06 14.87 13.49
CA GLU A 214 4.39 14.61 14.89
C GLU A 214 4.15 13.15 15.28
N SER A 215 4.67 12.72 16.44
CA SER A 215 4.56 11.35 16.91
C SER A 215 5.01 10.33 15.85
N CYS A 216 6.19 10.56 15.31
CA CYS A 216 6.76 9.78 14.22
C CYS A 216 7.58 8.60 14.74
N ILE A 217 7.44 7.45 14.10
CA ILE A 217 8.28 6.27 14.34
C ILE A 217 8.79 5.72 13.01
N THR A 218 9.93 5.02 13.07
CA THR A 218 10.50 4.30 11.94
C THR A 218 10.44 2.81 12.21
N THR A 219 9.98 2.03 11.24
CA THR A 219 9.96 0.57 11.34
C THR A 219 11.38 0.00 11.35
N GLN A 220 11.52 -1.24 11.82
CA GLN A 220 12.73 -2.02 11.52
C GLN A 220 12.81 -2.31 10.02
N TYR A 221 14.01 -2.62 9.53
CA TYR A 221 14.18 -3.12 8.17
C TYR A 221 13.54 -4.50 8.02
N THR A 222 12.94 -4.75 6.86
CA THR A 222 12.44 -6.07 6.47
C THR A 222 13.59 -7.05 6.21
N GLY A 223 13.27 -8.33 6.09
CA GLY A 223 14.18 -9.30 5.46
C GLY A 223 14.20 -9.16 3.94
N TYR A 224 15.18 -9.79 3.30
CA TYR A 224 15.19 -10.04 1.86
C TYR A 224 14.21 -11.16 1.50
N ASP A 225 13.71 -11.18 0.26
CA ASP A 225 12.82 -12.16 -0.38
C ASP A 225 11.49 -12.39 0.33
N GLN A 226 11.25 -11.70 1.45
CA GLN A 226 10.04 -11.83 2.22
C GLN A 226 8.99 -10.82 1.76
N PRO A 227 7.71 -11.22 1.75
CA PRO A 227 6.63 -10.26 1.66
C PRO A 227 6.62 -9.38 2.91
N TRP A 228 6.29 -8.11 2.72
CA TRP A 228 6.17 -7.17 3.82
C TRP A 228 5.01 -6.21 3.63
N THR A 229 4.54 -5.68 4.75
CA THR A 229 3.59 -4.57 4.82
C THR A 229 4.13 -3.59 5.87
N LEU A 230 4.42 -2.37 5.43
CA LEU A 230 5.04 -1.33 6.23
C LEU A 230 4.11 -0.12 6.32
N GLY A 231 3.94 0.42 7.51
CA GLY A 231 3.02 1.50 7.81
C GLY A 231 2.47 1.37 9.23
N GLY A 232 1.40 2.11 9.53
CA GLY A 232 0.74 2.04 10.83
C GLY A 232 -0.54 2.84 10.87
N ASN A 233 -0.91 3.34 12.05
CA ASN A 233 -2.14 4.13 12.25
C ASN A 233 -2.04 5.58 11.77
N GLY A 234 -0.89 5.98 11.23
CA GLY A 234 -0.60 7.31 10.73
C GLY A 234 -0.41 7.36 9.21
N ALA A 235 0.15 8.45 8.72
CA ALA A 235 0.57 8.59 7.34
C ALA A 235 2.10 8.49 7.23
N ILE A 236 2.57 7.86 6.15
CA ILE A 236 3.99 7.70 5.87
C ILE A 236 4.59 9.06 5.48
N ILE A 237 5.76 9.36 6.02
CA ILE A 237 6.54 10.56 5.72
C ILE A 237 7.88 10.25 5.03
N GLY A 238 8.32 8.99 5.08
CA GLY A 238 9.62 8.59 4.57
C GLY A 238 9.78 7.09 4.36
N MET A 239 10.77 6.73 3.56
CA MET A 239 11.14 5.36 3.26
C MET A 239 12.67 5.29 3.10
N SER A 240 13.27 4.22 3.62
CA SER A 240 14.67 3.89 3.42
C SER A 240 14.79 2.45 2.93
N SER A 241 15.72 2.22 2.00
CA SER A 241 15.88 0.91 1.40
C SER A 241 17.34 0.66 1.02
N ARG A 242 17.78 -0.60 1.11
CA ARG A 242 19.15 -1.06 0.82
C ARG A 242 19.09 -2.28 -0.07
N HIS A 243 19.85 -2.27 -1.16
CA HIS A 243 19.97 -3.36 -2.11
C HIS A 243 21.11 -4.30 -1.74
N ASP A 244 20.97 -5.59 -2.05
CA ASP A 244 22.04 -6.57 -1.97
C ASP A 244 22.13 -7.39 -3.25
N ASN A 245 23.23 -7.22 -4.00
CA ASN A 245 23.43 -7.86 -5.30
C ASN A 245 23.68 -9.38 -5.22
N ARG A 246 23.68 -10.03 -4.05
CA ARG A 246 23.71 -11.50 -3.97
C ARG A 246 22.31 -12.07 -3.95
N THR A 247 21.37 -11.30 -3.41
CA THR A 247 19.97 -11.66 -3.31
C THR A 247 19.13 -10.97 -4.40
N GLU A 248 19.65 -9.91 -5.05
CA GLU A 248 18.94 -9.08 -6.02
C GLU A 248 17.58 -8.61 -5.48
N ASP A 249 17.65 -8.14 -4.23
CA ASP A 249 16.49 -7.70 -3.49
C ASP A 249 16.83 -6.57 -2.51
N ARG A 250 15.78 -5.94 -1.97
CA ARG A 250 15.88 -4.81 -1.04
C ARG A 250 15.25 -5.07 0.32
N GLN A 251 16.04 -4.81 1.36
CA GLN A 251 15.49 -4.53 2.69
C GLN A 251 14.90 -3.12 2.74
N THR A 252 13.75 -2.96 3.37
CA THR A 252 13.02 -1.69 3.41
C THR A 252 12.55 -1.35 4.81
N ALA A 253 12.55 -0.06 5.15
CA ALA A 253 11.91 0.50 6.34
C ALA A 253 11.12 1.77 5.95
N VAL A 254 10.07 2.09 6.71
CA VAL A 254 9.31 3.35 6.53
C VAL A 254 9.24 4.14 7.82
N SER A 255 9.14 5.46 7.69
CA SER A 255 8.80 6.37 8.78
C SER A 255 7.37 6.86 8.58
N TYR A 256 6.56 6.79 9.64
CA TYR A 256 5.19 7.29 9.64
C TYR A 256 4.88 8.03 10.93
N CYS A 257 3.92 8.95 10.86
CA CYS A 257 3.56 9.85 11.95
C CYS A 257 2.06 9.70 12.25
N SER A 258 1.73 9.49 13.52
CA SER A 258 0.33 9.35 13.97
C SER A 258 -0.28 10.68 14.43
N ALA A 259 0.47 11.78 14.42
CA ALA A 259 -0.03 13.12 14.72
C ALA A 259 0.42 14.14 13.66
N ALA A 260 -0.36 15.22 13.53
CA ALA A 260 0.00 16.40 12.78
C ALA A 260 -0.65 17.68 13.37
N SER A 261 0.03 18.82 13.29
CA SER A 261 -0.36 20.04 13.99
C SER A 261 0.16 21.35 13.37
N ASP A 262 -0.36 22.51 13.76
CA ASP A 262 0.00 23.83 13.20
C ASP A 262 0.94 24.68 14.09
N TRP A 263 1.61 24.07 15.07
CA TRP A 263 2.47 24.75 16.05
C TRP A 263 3.95 24.87 15.65
#